data_AF-A0AA51CDA9-F1
#
_entry.id   AF-A0AA51CDA9-F1
#
_cell.length_a   1.000
_cell.length_b   1.000
_cell.length_c   1.000
_cell.angle_alpha   90.00
_cell.angle_beta   90.00
_cell.angle_gamma   90.00
#
_symmetry.space_group_name_H-M   'P 1'
#
loop_
_entity.id
_entity.type
_entity.pdbx_description
1 polymer ?
#
loop_
_entity_poly.entity_id
_entity_poly.type
_entity_poly.pdbx_seq_one_letter_code
_entity_poly.pdbx_strand_id
1 'polypeptide(L)' 'MNRKFLGAIFILTGVCKLSLEIYGLKVLQLLDKAGRTGSWSNPWRYFYESPVAISFLITVIILIVGLFLISHNE' A
#
# COMPACT_ATOMS: atom_id res chain seq x y z
N MET A 1 10.68 11.13 22.24
CA MET A 1 10.05 9.91 21.71
C MET A 1 11.14 9.02 21.12
N ASN A 2 11.19 7.73 21.45
CA ASN A 2 12.28 6.85 21.00
C ASN A 2 12.21 6.68 19.47
N ARG A 3 13.30 6.97 18.74
CA ARG A 3 13.32 6.87 17.26
C ARG A 3 13.03 5.44 16.78
N LYS A 4 13.46 4.42 17.53
CA LYS A 4 13.10 3.01 17.29
C LYS A 4 11.59 2.75 17.41
N PHE A 5 10.93 3.36 18.39
CA PHE A 5 9.47 3.27 18.56
C PHE A 5 8.73 3.97 17.42
N LEU A 6 9.24 5.13 16.98
CA LEU A 6 8.68 5.85 15.82
C LEU A 6 8.85 5.04 14.53
N GLY A 7 10.02 4.44 14.30
CA GLY A 7 10.25 3.55 13.17
C GLY A 7 9.32 2.33 13.17
N ALA A 8 9.08 1.71 14.33
CA ALA A 8 8.13 0.60 14.47
C ALA A 8 6.69 1.01 14.13
N ILE A 9 6.24 2.21 14.56
CA ILE A 9 4.92 2.75 14.18
C ILE A 9 4.83 2.98 12.67
N PHE A 10 5.88 3.52 12.05
CA PHE A 10 5.93 3.75 10.60
C PHE A 10 5.83 2.42 9.83
N ILE A 11 6.55 1.39 10.25
CA ILE A 11 6.47 0.06 9.62
C ILE A 11 5.07 -0.53 9.81
N LEU A 12 4.53 -0.51 11.04
CA LEU A 12 3.20 -1.06 11.33
C LEU A 12 2.12 -0.35 10.48
N THR A 13 2.20 0.97 10.39
CA THR A 13 1.29 1.79 9.59
C THR A 13 1.45 1.50 8.11
N GLY A 14 2.68 1.41 7.61
CA GLY A 14 2.98 1.08 6.21
C GLY A 14 2.47 -0.31 5.81
N VAL A 15 2.68 -1.33 6.65
CA VAL A 15 2.17 -2.70 6.42
C VAL A 15 0.64 -2.72 6.43
N CYS A 16 0.02 -2.00 7.36
CA CYS A 16 -1.45 -1.90 7.42
C CYS A 16 -2.01 -1.22 6.17
N LYS A 17 -1.39 -0.11 5.73
CA LYS A 17 -1.74 0.57 4.47
C LYS A 17 -1.57 -0.35 3.25
N LEU A 18 -0.47 -1.09 3.18
CA LEU A 18 -0.18 -2.01 2.09
C LEU A 18 -1.22 -3.14 2.03
N SER A 19 -1.60 -3.69 3.18
CA SER A 19 -2.69 -4.67 3.26
C SER A 19 -4.02 -4.08 2.79
N LEU A 20 -4.31 -2.82 3.13
CA LEU A 20 -5.52 -2.13 2.71
C LEU A 20 -5.53 -1.87 1.20
N GLU A 21 -4.39 -1.51 0.60
CA GLU A 21 -4.25 -1.33 -0.84
C GLU A 21 -4.49 -2.63 -1.62
N ILE A 22 -3.90 -3.75 -1.17
CA ILE A 22 -4.12 -5.08 -1.75
C ILE A 22 -5.59 -5.50 -1.61
N TYR A 23 -6.22 -5.23 -0.46
CA TYR A 23 -7.63 -5.50 -0.25
C TYR A 23 -8.51 -4.62 -1.16
N GLY A 24 -8.18 -3.33 -1.28
CA GLY A 24 -8.86 -2.38 -2.16
C GLY A 24 -8.85 -2.82 -3.62
N LEU A 25 -7.73 -3.35 -4.10
CA LEU A 25 -7.62 -3.95 -5.45
C LEU A 25 -8.61 -5.09 -5.66
N LYS A 26 -8.79 -5.97 -4.66
CA LYS A 26 -9.80 -7.04 -4.74
C LYS A 26 -11.23 -6.48 -4.73
N VAL A 27 -11.50 -5.44 -3.94
CA VAL A 27 -12.81 -4.78 -3.89
C VAL A 27 -13.13 -4.11 -5.23
N LEU A 28 -12.16 -3.40 -5.83
CA LEU A 28 -12.32 -2.82 -7.17
C LEU A 28 -12.62 -3.90 -8.22
N GLN A 29 -11.90 -5.01 -8.17
CA GLN A 29 -12.15 -6.14 -9.07
C GLN A 29 -13.54 -6.78 -8.87
N LEU A 30 -14.02 -6.85 -7.63
CA LEU A 30 -15.37 -7.35 -7.31
C LEU A 30 -16.47 -6.38 -7.78
N LEU A 31 -16.26 -5.07 -7.60
CA LEU A 31 -17.18 -4.03 -8.05
C LEU A 31 -17.29 -4.00 -9.58
N ASP A 32 -16.16 -4.13 -10.28
CA ASP A 32 -16.13 -4.17 -11.75
C ASP A 32 -16.87 -5.41 -12.29
N LYS A 33 -16.67 -6.58 -11.65
CA LYS A 33 -17.44 -7.80 -11.95
C LYS A 33 -18.94 -7.63 -11.68
N ALA A 34 -19.32 -6.93 -10.62
CA ALA A 34 -20.71 -6.66 -10.29
C ALA A 34 -21.37 -5.65 -11.26
N GLY A 35 -20.58 -4.70 -11.78
CA GLY A 35 -21.03 -3.64 -12.69
C GLY A 35 -21.24 -4.05 -14.15
N ARG A 36 -20.90 -5.30 -14.53
CA ARG A 36 -20.90 -5.79 -15.93
C ARG A 36 -20.02 -4.98 -16.90
N THR A 37 -19.18 -4.08 -16.38
CA THR A 37 -18.10 -3.44 -17.12
C THR A 37 -17.01 -4.49 -17.33
N GLY A 38 -16.76 -4.83 -18.58
CA GLY A 38 -15.95 -6.00 -18.91
C GLY A 38 -14.51 -5.92 -18.39
N SER A 39 -14.09 -7.04 -17.80
CA SER A 39 -12.85 -7.73 -18.19
C SER A 39 -11.50 -7.19 -17.69
N TRP A 40 -11.40 -6.84 -16.41
CA TRP A 40 -10.10 -6.79 -15.75
C TRP A 40 -9.88 -8.10 -14.98
N SER A 41 -9.53 -9.15 -15.74
CA SER A 41 -9.10 -10.45 -15.20
C SER A 41 -7.87 -10.29 -14.29
N ASN A 42 -6.98 -9.36 -14.65
CA ASN A 42 -5.75 -9.10 -13.93
C ASN A 42 -5.88 -7.87 -13.00
N PRO A 43 -5.96 -8.04 -11.66
CA PRO A 43 -6.08 -6.92 -10.72
C PRO A 43 -4.86 -6.00 -10.73
N TRP A 44 -3.70 -6.49 -11.17
CA TRP A 44 -2.49 -5.67 -11.35
C TRP A 44 -2.65 -4.58 -12.38
N ARG A 45 -3.62 -4.70 -13.28
CA ARG A 45 -3.83 -3.69 -14.31
C ARG A 45 -4.41 -2.40 -13.68
N TYR A 46 -5.12 -2.46 -12.56
CA TYR A 46 -5.53 -1.26 -11.80
C TYR A 46 -4.34 -0.48 -11.21
N PHE A 47 -3.14 -1.06 -11.13
CA PHE A 47 -1.94 -0.26 -10.81
C PHE A 47 -1.53 0.70 -11.92
N TYR A 48 -2.02 0.53 -13.15
CA TYR A 48 -1.85 1.55 -14.19
C TYR A 48 -2.75 2.77 -13.97
N GLU A 49 -3.79 2.65 -13.14
CA GLU A 49 -4.58 3.80 -12.74
C GLU A 49 -3.76 4.66 -11.80
N SER A 50 -3.51 5.91 -12.21
CA SER A 50 -2.73 6.91 -11.47
C SER A 50 -2.98 6.94 -9.96
N PRO A 51 -4.23 6.95 -9.45
CA PRO A 51 -4.46 7.02 -8.00
C PRO A 51 -3.94 5.79 -7.22
N VAL A 52 -4.00 4.59 -7.82
CA VAL A 52 -3.56 3.35 -7.17
C VAL A 52 -2.03 3.28 -7.13
N ALA A 53 -1.37 3.61 -8.25
CA ALA A 53 0.09 3.69 -8.33
C ALA A 53 0.67 4.67 -7.31
N ILE A 54 0.08 5.87 -7.22
CA ILE A 54 0.55 6.93 -6.31
C ILE A 54 0.41 6.49 -4.85
N SER A 55 -0.72 5.87 -4.47
CA SER A 55 -0.91 5.41 -3.09
C SER A 55 0.15 4.36 -2.71
N PHE A 56 0.40 3.40 -3.59
CA PHE A 56 1.40 2.35 -3.35
C PHE A 56 2.82 2.91 -3.24
N LEU A 57 3.19 3.86 -4.09
CA LEU A 57 4.47 4.57 -4.01
C LEU A 57 4.66 5.25 -2.65
N ILE A 58 3.62 5.94 -2.15
CA ILE A 58 3.64 6.56 -0.82
C ILE A 58 3.84 5.50 0.26
N THR A 59 3.15 4.36 0.16
CA THR A 59 3.27 3.27 1.13
C THR A 59 4.68 2.68 1.16
N VAL A 60 5.32 2.50 -0.01
CA VAL A 60 6.72 2.07 -0.11
C VAL A 60 7.66 3.08 0.55
N ILE A 61 7.46 4.39 0.31
CA ILE A 61 8.27 5.44 0.94
C ILE A 61 8.13 5.40 2.46
N ILE A 62 6.92 5.23 2.99
CA ILE A 62 6.68 5.13 4.44
C ILE A 62 7.43 3.94 5.04
N LEU A 63 7.43 2.78 4.37
CA LEU A 63 8.17 1.61 4.81
C LEU A 63 9.69 1.83 4.81
N ILE A 64 10.23 2.42 3.74
CA ILE A 64 11.67 2.74 3.63
C ILE A 64 12.10 3.71 4.75
N VAL A 65 11.32 4.77 4.98
CA VAL A 65 11.59 5.75 6.03
C VAL A 65 11.52 5.10 7.42
N GLY A 66 10.53 4.24 7.66
CA GLY A 66 10.41 3.48 8.91
C GLY A 66 11.62 2.56 9.16
N LEU A 67 12.10 1.89 8.12
CA LEU A 67 13.25 0.99 8.19
C LEU A 67 14.56 1.76 8.41
N PHE A 68 14.73 2.90 7.74
CA PHE A 68 15.86 3.81 7.93
C PHE A 68 15.91 4.37 9.37
N LEU A 69 14.75 4.72 9.94
CA LEU A 69 14.62 5.19 11.33
C LEU A 69 15.06 4.15 12.36
N ILE A 70 14.90 2.86 12.06
CA ILE A 70 15.33 1.76 12.92
C ILE A 70 16.83 1.49 12.72
N SER A 71 17.29 1.41 11.47
CA SER A 71 18.65 1.00 11.10
C SER A 71 19.72 2.07 11.36
N HIS A 72 19.39 3.35 11.23
CA HIS A 72 20.37 4.45 11.43
C HIS A 72 20.57 4.82 12.91
N ASN A 73 20.01 4.03 13.82
CA ASN A 73 20.00 4.25 15.26
C ASN A 73 20.66 3.08 16.01
N GLU A 74 21.42 2.26 15.28
CA GLU A 74 22.44 1.30 15.73
C GLU A 74 23.83 1.92 15.50
#